data_AF-A0A955XLC3-F1
#
_entry.id   AF-A0A955XLC3-F1
#
_cell.length_a   1.000
_cell.length_b   1.000
_cell.length_c   1.000
_cell.angle_alpha   90.00
_cell.angle_beta   90.00
_cell.angle_gamma   90.00
#
_symmetry.space_group_name_H-M   'P 1'
#
loop_
_entity.id
_entity.type
_entity.pdbx_description
1 polymer ?
#
loop_
_entity_poly.entity_id
_entity_poly.type
_entity_poly.pdbx_seq_one_letter_code
_entity_poly.pdbx_strand_id
1 'polypeptide(L)'
;MPARFRQGHRVNGQRWVLQVAERPEGKALIFEGTEALVQGLIDPARPLDAPLGYLRAAAAATCAVEAPARMLVLGLGAGVLPRVLEALYPAAELHAVELDPAVVEVAREHFGLQPGPRLQVHVADAADWVPSDPRAYDVLFLDCYGPDDMPEAVSRAAFFDAALDHLTPGGVLVANILA
;
A
#
# COMPACT_ATOMS: atom_id res chain seq x y z
N MET A 1 -7.70 -11.53 26.19
CA MET A 1 -8.46 -12.29 25.18
C MET A 1 -8.51 -11.45 23.92
N PRO A 2 -8.13 -11.97 22.74
CA PRO A 2 -8.28 -11.19 21.52
C PRO A 2 -9.78 -10.97 21.30
N ALA A 3 -10.17 -9.72 21.08
CA ALA A 3 -11.56 -9.33 20.91
C ALA A 3 -12.17 -10.15 19.76
N ARG A 4 -13.26 -10.88 20.05
CA ARG A 4 -14.00 -11.64 19.03
C ARG A 4 -14.49 -10.67 17.96
N PHE A 5 -14.10 -10.91 16.71
CA PHE A 5 -14.56 -10.18 15.55
C PHE A 5 -16.09 -10.19 15.48
N ARG A 6 -16.72 -9.00 15.36
CA ARG A 6 -18.09 -8.94 14.82
C ARG A 6 -17.98 -9.28 13.34
N GLN A 7 -18.82 -10.19 12.83
CA GLN A 7 -18.80 -10.65 11.43
C GLN A 7 -18.62 -9.46 10.48
N GLY A 8 -17.43 -9.37 9.88
CA GLY A 8 -17.06 -8.34 8.92
C GLY A 8 -17.64 -8.63 7.53
N HIS A 9 -17.65 -7.62 6.65
CA HIS A 9 -18.00 -7.83 5.25
C HIS A 9 -16.92 -8.68 4.58
N ARG A 10 -17.30 -9.86 4.05
CA ARG A 10 -16.39 -10.78 3.36
C ARG A 10 -16.46 -10.57 1.85
N VAL A 11 -15.33 -10.42 1.18
CA VAL A 11 -15.23 -10.26 -0.28
C VAL A 11 -14.27 -11.31 -0.82
N ASN A 12 -14.70 -12.07 -1.84
CA ASN A 12 -13.81 -13.03 -2.51
C ASN A 12 -13.13 -12.32 -3.69
N GLY A 13 -11.83 -12.11 -3.57
CA GLY A 13 -10.97 -11.65 -4.65
C GLY A 13 -10.44 -12.82 -5.50
N GLN A 14 -9.62 -12.46 -6.49
CA GLN A 14 -8.99 -13.46 -7.37
C GLN A 14 -7.83 -14.17 -6.69
N ARG A 15 -7.18 -13.50 -5.73
CA ARG A 15 -6.03 -13.99 -4.98
C ARG A 15 -6.37 -14.13 -3.50
N TRP A 16 -7.12 -13.16 -2.97
CA TRP A 16 -7.36 -13.05 -1.54
C TRP A 16 -8.83 -13.18 -1.19
N VAL A 17 -9.12 -13.73 -0.02
CA VAL A 17 -10.42 -13.52 0.60
C VAL A 17 -10.27 -12.41 1.64
N LEU A 18 -11.01 -11.33 1.45
CA LEU A 18 -10.90 -10.10 2.22
C LEU A 18 -11.99 -10.05 3.28
N GLN A 19 -11.65 -9.52 4.45
CA GLN A 19 -12.59 -9.23 5.52
C GLN A 19 -12.43 -7.78 5.97
N VAL A 20 -13.54 -7.04 6.00
CA VAL A 20 -13.61 -5.67 6.53
C VAL A 20 -14.26 -5.71 7.90
N ALA A 21 -13.54 -5.29 8.92
CA ALA A 21 -14.02 -5.26 10.30
C ALA A 21 -14.01 -3.84 10.89
N GLU A 22 -14.94 -3.56 11.79
CA GLU A 22 -14.95 -2.31 12.57
C GLU A 22 -14.11 -2.48 13.85
N ARG A 23 -13.29 -1.48 14.17
CA ARG A 23 -12.51 -1.37 15.41
C ARG A 23 -12.68 0.03 16.02
N PRO A 24 -12.38 0.22 17.32
CA PRO A 24 -12.44 1.55 17.95
C PRO A 24 -11.62 2.63 17.23
N GLU A 25 -10.51 2.23 16.59
CA GLU A 25 -9.57 3.11 15.89
C GLU A 25 -9.96 3.36 14.42
N GLY A 26 -10.99 2.66 13.90
CA GLY A 26 -11.42 2.76 12.51
C GLY A 26 -11.73 1.40 11.89
N LYS A 27 -11.74 1.35 10.55
CA LYS A 27 -11.99 0.11 9.80
C LYS A 27 -10.68 -0.65 9.60
N ALA A 28 -10.72 -1.97 9.71
CA ALA A 28 -9.61 -2.87 9.50
C ALA A 28 -9.83 -3.74 8.26
N LEU A 29 -8.80 -3.90 7.43
CA LEU A 29 -8.72 -4.90 6.37
C LEU A 29 -7.89 -6.09 6.85
N ILE A 30 -8.39 -7.30 6.59
CA ILE A 30 -7.73 -8.56 6.94
C ILE A 30 -7.85 -9.48 5.74
N PHE A 31 -6.79 -10.21 5.42
CA PHE A 31 -6.85 -11.30 4.43
C PHE A 31 -7.06 -12.61 5.18
N GLU A 32 -8.01 -13.43 4.77
CA GLU A 32 -8.33 -14.72 5.40
C GLU A 32 -7.08 -15.62 5.41
N GLY A 33 -6.77 -16.22 6.55
CA GLY A 33 -5.52 -16.95 6.79
C GLY A 33 -4.38 -16.10 7.33
N THR A 34 -4.53 -14.77 7.39
CA THR A 34 -3.54 -13.83 7.95
C THR A 34 -4.10 -13.07 9.15
N GLU A 35 -5.00 -13.65 9.95
CA GLU A 35 -5.76 -12.92 10.99
C GLU A 35 -4.88 -12.27 12.07
N ALA A 36 -3.62 -12.71 12.21
CA ALA A 36 -2.62 -12.07 13.06
C ALA A 36 -2.10 -10.74 12.50
N LEU A 37 -2.25 -10.50 11.20
CA LEU A 37 -1.80 -9.33 10.46
C LEU A 37 -3.00 -8.48 10.03
N VAL A 38 -3.00 -7.22 10.42
CA VAL A 38 -3.97 -6.24 9.93
C VAL A 38 -3.37 -5.57 8.70
N GLN A 39 -3.91 -5.86 7.52
CA GLN A 39 -3.44 -5.38 6.20
C GLN A 39 -3.82 -3.90 5.93
N GLY A 40 -4.37 -3.24 6.95
CA GLY A 40 -4.68 -1.83 6.97
C GLY A 40 -5.67 -1.52 8.08
N LEU A 41 -5.46 -0.41 8.78
CA LEU A 41 -6.38 0.12 9.78
C LEU A 41 -6.38 1.63 9.63
N ILE A 42 -7.56 2.21 9.44
CA ILE A 42 -7.70 3.64 9.19
C ILE A 42 -9.11 4.10 9.56
N ASP A 43 -9.22 5.31 10.10
CA ASP A 43 -10.45 6.10 10.02
C ASP A 43 -10.47 6.83 8.66
N PRO A 44 -11.38 6.48 7.73
CA PRO A 44 -11.44 7.12 6.41
C PRO A 44 -11.66 8.64 6.46
N ALA A 45 -12.17 9.19 7.57
CA ALA A 45 -12.29 10.64 7.75
C ALA A 45 -10.98 11.30 8.20
N ARG A 46 -10.02 10.52 8.71
CA ARG A 46 -8.80 11.02 9.36
C ARG A 46 -7.56 10.25 8.87
N PRO A 47 -7.16 10.39 7.58
CA PRO A 47 -6.06 9.61 7.01
C PRO A 47 -4.73 9.81 7.74
N LEU A 48 -4.45 11.00 8.26
CA LEU A 48 -3.21 11.32 8.96
C LEU A 48 -3.11 10.69 10.36
N ASP A 49 -4.22 10.17 10.89
CA ASP A 49 -4.25 9.46 12.18
C ASP A 49 -3.97 7.96 12.03
N ALA A 50 -3.35 7.53 10.92
CA ALA A 50 -3.05 6.14 10.58
C ALA A 50 -2.44 5.38 11.78
N PRO A 51 -3.14 4.43 12.41
CA PRO A 51 -2.71 3.81 13.67
C PRO A 51 -1.54 2.82 13.53
N LEU A 52 -1.28 2.29 12.34
CA LEU A 52 -0.17 1.35 12.13
C LEU A 52 1.17 2.11 12.04
N GLY A 53 2.07 1.83 12.98
CA GLY A 53 3.33 2.56 13.14
C GLY A 53 4.27 2.48 11.93
N TYR A 54 4.32 1.34 11.23
CA TYR A 54 5.17 1.17 10.05
C TYR A 54 4.75 2.11 8.91
N LEU A 55 3.44 2.38 8.73
CA LEU A 55 2.94 3.32 7.74
C LEU A 55 3.38 4.76 8.04
N ARG A 56 3.44 5.13 9.32
CA ARG A 56 3.98 6.42 9.74
C ARG A 56 5.48 6.51 9.48
N ALA A 57 6.22 5.43 9.73
CA ALA A 57 7.65 5.37 9.43
C ALA A 57 7.91 5.46 7.92
N ALA A 58 7.12 4.75 7.10
CA ALA A 58 7.16 4.84 5.65
C ALA A 58 6.86 6.27 5.18
N ALA A 59 5.77 6.88 5.65
CA ALA A 59 5.47 8.27 5.33
C ALA A 59 6.60 9.22 5.77
N ALA A 60 7.22 9.03 6.93
CA ALA A 60 8.35 9.85 7.38
C ALA A 60 9.60 9.73 6.49
N ALA A 61 9.79 8.59 5.79
CA ALA A 61 10.92 8.42 4.87
C ALA A 61 10.86 9.38 3.68
N THR A 62 9.69 9.92 3.34
CA THR A 62 9.55 10.99 2.33
C THR A 62 10.31 12.26 2.69
N CYS A 63 10.60 12.51 3.97
CA CYS A 63 11.41 13.65 4.40
C CYS A 63 12.89 13.57 3.95
N ALA A 64 13.34 12.41 3.45
CA ALA A 64 14.66 12.27 2.84
C ALA A 64 14.77 12.95 1.47
N VAL A 65 13.62 13.28 0.84
CA VAL A 65 13.55 13.91 -0.48
C VAL A 65 12.87 15.27 -0.35
N GLU A 66 13.50 16.31 -0.91
CA GLU A 66 12.90 17.65 -0.93
C GLU A 66 11.75 17.68 -1.95
N ALA A 67 10.54 17.99 -1.46
CA ALA A 67 9.34 18.15 -2.29
C ALA A 67 9.11 17.03 -3.33
N PRO A 68 8.93 15.75 -2.89
CA PRO A 68 8.71 14.63 -3.81
C PRO A 68 7.49 14.89 -4.69
N ALA A 69 7.69 14.83 -6.01
CA ALA A 69 6.69 15.15 -7.02
C ALA A 69 6.05 13.90 -7.62
N ARG A 70 6.76 12.77 -7.68
CA ARG A 70 6.20 11.48 -8.10
C ARG A 70 6.58 10.36 -7.14
N MET A 71 5.59 9.62 -6.65
CA MET A 71 5.81 8.48 -5.75
C MET A 71 5.08 7.23 -6.23
N LEU A 72 5.68 6.07 -5.95
CA LEU A 72 5.15 4.76 -6.28
C LEU A 72 4.95 3.94 -5.02
N VAL A 73 3.79 3.29 -4.89
CA VAL A 73 3.50 2.30 -3.85
C VAL A 73 3.24 0.96 -4.52
N LEU A 74 4.09 -0.02 -4.24
CA LEU A 74 3.90 -1.40 -4.67
C LEU A 74 3.20 -2.15 -3.54
N GLY A 75 1.99 -2.65 -3.82
CA GLY A 75 1.00 -3.05 -2.83
C GLY A 75 0.02 -1.92 -2.50
N LEU A 76 -1.21 -2.26 -2.09
CA LEU A 76 -2.22 -1.27 -1.70
C LEU A 76 -2.81 -1.51 -0.31
N GLY A 77 -3.11 -2.76 0.02
CA GLY A 77 -3.86 -3.10 1.25
C GLY A 77 -5.15 -2.28 1.35
N ALA A 78 -5.41 -1.68 2.52
CA ALA A 78 -6.58 -0.80 2.69
C ALA A 78 -6.42 0.61 2.04
N GLY A 79 -5.35 0.86 1.29
CA GLY A 79 -5.10 2.16 0.66
C GLY A 79 -4.65 3.25 1.63
N VAL A 80 -4.16 2.87 2.82
CA VAL A 80 -3.79 3.82 3.88
C VAL A 80 -2.58 4.65 3.48
N LEU A 81 -1.50 4.04 3.00
CA LEU A 81 -0.28 4.76 2.63
C LEU A 81 -0.54 5.76 1.48
N PRO A 82 -1.15 5.39 0.34
CA PRO A 82 -1.46 6.36 -0.70
C PRO A 82 -2.33 7.53 -0.20
N ARG A 83 -3.28 7.28 0.71
CA ARG A 83 -4.12 8.34 1.28
C ARG A 83 -3.36 9.27 2.23
N VAL A 84 -2.43 8.73 3.02
CA VAL A 84 -1.54 9.56 3.84
C VAL A 84 -0.67 10.43 2.93
N LEU A 85 -0.08 9.84 1.88
CA LEU A 85 0.76 10.56 0.94
C LEU A 85 -0.01 11.63 0.17
N GLU A 86 -1.25 11.36 -0.27
CA GLU A 86 -2.09 12.36 -0.94
C GLU A 86 -2.41 13.54 -0.02
N ALA A 87 -2.66 13.28 1.27
CA ALA A 87 -2.94 14.32 2.25
C ALA A 87 -1.68 15.17 2.58
N LEU A 88 -0.50 14.55 2.61
CA LEU A 88 0.77 15.24 2.87
C LEU A 88 1.29 16.00 1.64
N TYR A 89 1.08 15.46 0.44
CA TYR A 89 1.62 15.96 -0.82
C TYR A 89 0.50 16.15 -1.86
N PRO A 90 -0.38 17.16 -1.69
CA PRO A 90 -1.56 17.35 -2.54
C PRO A 90 -1.23 17.72 -3.99
N ALA A 91 0.03 18.04 -4.30
CA ALA A 91 0.52 18.33 -5.64
C ALA A 91 1.28 17.15 -6.30
N ALA A 92 1.60 16.10 -5.56
CA ALA A 92 2.36 14.97 -6.08
C ALA A 92 1.49 14.03 -6.94
N GLU A 93 2.15 13.39 -7.91
CA GLU A 93 1.62 12.27 -8.68
C GLU A 93 1.94 10.96 -7.93
N LEU A 94 0.90 10.20 -7.60
CA LEU A 94 0.96 8.95 -6.86
C LEU A 94 0.51 7.80 -7.76
N HIS A 95 1.32 6.76 -7.78
CA HIS A 95 1.00 5.49 -8.43
C HIS A 95 0.93 4.41 -7.36
N ALA A 96 -0.11 3.59 -7.38
CA ALA A 96 -0.19 2.37 -6.59
C ALA A 96 -0.34 1.16 -7.51
N VAL A 97 0.35 0.07 -7.23
CA VAL A 97 0.24 -1.19 -7.99
C VAL A 97 -0.30 -2.26 -7.07
N GLU A 98 -1.46 -2.81 -7.41
CA GLU A 98 -2.13 -3.84 -6.61
C GLU A 98 -2.41 -5.07 -7.48
N LEU A 99 -2.12 -6.26 -6.94
CA LEU A 99 -2.27 -7.50 -7.67
C LEU A 99 -3.74 -7.94 -7.79
N ASP A 100 -4.52 -7.76 -6.73
CA ASP A 100 -5.92 -8.22 -6.69
C ASP A 100 -6.90 -7.05 -6.86
N PRO A 101 -7.70 -7.00 -7.94
CA PRO A 101 -8.67 -5.93 -8.14
C PRO A 101 -9.70 -5.83 -6.99
N ALA A 102 -9.98 -6.92 -6.28
CA ALA A 102 -10.89 -6.87 -5.14
C ALA A 102 -10.35 -6.03 -3.97
N VAL A 103 -9.02 -5.96 -3.80
CA VAL A 103 -8.38 -5.11 -2.78
C VAL A 103 -8.62 -3.65 -3.12
N VAL A 104 -8.49 -3.28 -4.40
CA VAL A 104 -8.75 -1.92 -4.88
C VAL A 104 -10.20 -1.52 -4.62
N GLU A 105 -11.15 -2.37 -4.98
CA GLU A 105 -12.58 -2.06 -4.78
C GLU A 105 -12.93 -1.96 -3.30
N VAL A 106 -12.43 -2.88 -2.46
CA VAL A 106 -12.62 -2.80 -1.00
C VAL A 106 -12.00 -1.52 -0.42
N ALA A 107 -10.80 -1.13 -0.85
CA ALA A 107 -10.16 0.12 -0.43
C ALA A 107 -11.00 1.36 -0.79
N ARG A 108 -11.65 1.36 -1.95
CA ARG A 108 -12.53 2.45 -2.40
C ARG A 108 -13.84 2.49 -1.61
N GLU A 109 -14.52 1.36 -1.50
CA GLU A 109 -15.85 1.26 -0.89
C GLU A 109 -15.83 1.46 0.63
N HIS A 110 -14.78 0.98 1.30
CA HIS A 110 -14.75 0.93 2.75
C HIS A 110 -13.71 1.85 3.39
N PHE A 111 -12.59 2.11 2.72
CA PHE A 111 -11.45 2.82 3.33
C PHE A 111 -11.22 4.22 2.76
N GLY A 112 -12.11 4.66 1.86
CA GLY A 112 -12.13 6.03 1.33
C GLY A 112 -11.01 6.31 0.33
N LEU A 113 -10.44 5.28 -0.31
CA LEU A 113 -9.51 5.45 -1.42
C LEU A 113 -10.24 6.12 -2.59
N GLN A 114 -9.66 7.19 -3.14
CA GLN A 114 -10.25 7.95 -4.25
C GLN A 114 -9.26 8.06 -5.40
N PRO A 115 -9.14 7.03 -6.26
CA PRO A 115 -8.32 7.16 -7.46
C PRO A 115 -8.80 8.32 -8.34
N GLY A 116 -7.85 9.01 -8.96
CA GLY A 116 -8.11 10.22 -9.74
C GLY A 116 -6.85 10.67 -10.49
N PRO A 117 -6.82 11.91 -10.99
CA PRO A 117 -5.68 12.40 -11.78
C PRO A 117 -4.33 12.35 -11.05
N ARG A 118 -4.35 12.52 -9.72
CA ARG A 118 -3.15 12.47 -8.88
C ARG A 118 -2.86 11.12 -8.28
N LEU A 119 -3.88 10.29 -8.01
CA LEU A 119 -3.71 8.94 -7.47
C LEU A 119 -4.19 7.92 -8.48
N GLN A 120 -3.26 7.31 -9.20
CA GLN A 120 -3.53 6.27 -10.18
C GLN A 120 -3.28 4.90 -9.54
N VAL A 121 -4.27 4.02 -9.59
CA VAL A 121 -4.15 2.64 -9.10
C VAL A 121 -4.12 1.69 -10.31
N HIS A 122 -3.07 0.91 -10.41
CA HIS A 122 -2.81 -0.04 -11.48
C HIS A 122 -3.04 -1.45 -10.95
N VAL A 123 -3.96 -2.20 -11.57
CA VAL A 123 -4.16 -3.62 -11.24
C VAL A 123 -3.17 -4.44 -12.06
N ALA A 124 -2.06 -4.85 -11.43
CA ALA A 124 -0.96 -5.57 -12.08
C ALA A 124 -0.08 -6.29 -11.05
N ASP A 125 0.73 -7.25 -11.53
CA ASP A 125 1.83 -7.80 -10.74
C ASP A 125 2.98 -6.78 -10.69
N ALA A 126 3.45 -6.43 -9.50
CA ALA A 126 4.54 -5.48 -9.33
C ALA A 126 5.84 -5.93 -10.01
N ALA A 127 6.13 -7.24 -10.03
CA ALA A 127 7.33 -7.79 -10.67
C ALA A 127 7.32 -7.63 -12.20
N ASP A 128 6.14 -7.59 -12.80
CA ASP A 128 5.95 -7.36 -14.25
C ASP A 128 5.78 -5.87 -14.56
N TRP A 129 5.10 -5.14 -13.67
CA TRP A 129 4.78 -3.73 -13.86
C TRP A 129 6.03 -2.85 -13.77
N VAL A 130 6.89 -3.06 -12.77
CA VAL A 130 8.08 -2.22 -12.55
C VAL A 130 8.96 -2.15 -13.81
N PRO A 131 9.40 -3.26 -14.44
CA PRO A 131 10.21 -3.17 -15.66
C PRO A 131 9.50 -2.55 -16.87
N SER A 132 8.17 -2.43 -16.84
CA SER A 132 7.36 -1.93 -17.96
C SER A 132 7.03 -0.44 -17.87
N ASP A 133 7.16 0.16 -16.68
CA ASP A 133 6.77 1.53 -16.44
C ASP A 133 7.89 2.49 -16.87
N PRO A 134 7.63 3.48 -17.75
CA PRO A 134 8.68 4.37 -18.25
C PRO A 134 9.00 5.53 -17.29
N ARG A 135 8.38 5.60 -16.11
CA ARG A 135 8.49 6.76 -15.21
C ARG A 135 9.60 6.55 -14.20
N ALA A 136 10.19 7.67 -13.76
CA ALA A 136 11.05 7.69 -12.57
C ALA A 136 10.30 8.30 -11.38
N TYR A 137 10.66 7.85 -10.18
CA TYR A 137 10.01 8.16 -8.90
C TYR A 137 11.00 8.76 -7.91
N ASP A 138 10.52 9.74 -7.15
CA ASP A 138 11.27 10.34 -6.05
C ASP A 138 11.26 9.44 -4.81
N VAL A 139 10.15 8.74 -4.60
CA VAL A 139 10.00 7.76 -3.52
C VAL A 139 9.29 6.52 -4.04
N LEU A 140 9.89 5.36 -3.82
CA LEU A 140 9.31 4.06 -4.13
C LEU A 140 9.10 3.27 -2.85
N PHE A 141 7.86 2.90 -2.57
CA PHE A 141 7.48 2.05 -1.44
C PHE A 141 7.28 0.61 -1.92
N LEU A 142 7.98 -0.34 -1.31
CA LEU A 142 7.77 -1.76 -1.48
C LEU A 142 7.02 -2.30 -0.25
N ASP A 143 5.72 -2.56 -0.42
CA ASP A 143 4.81 -3.08 0.61
C ASP A 143 3.97 -4.24 0.05
N CYS A 144 4.65 -5.18 -0.64
CA CYS A 144 4.02 -6.35 -1.24
C CYS A 144 4.14 -7.56 -0.33
N TYR A 145 3.01 -8.06 0.19
CA TYR A 145 2.96 -9.27 1.00
C TYR A 145 1.94 -10.26 0.48
N GLY A 146 2.33 -11.54 0.49
CA GLY A 146 1.41 -12.66 0.42
C GLY A 146 0.93 -13.07 1.81
N PRO A 147 0.31 -14.26 1.95
CA PRO A 147 -0.22 -14.73 3.22
C PRO A 147 0.88 -14.96 4.28
N ASP A 148 2.03 -15.45 3.83
CA ASP A 148 3.11 -15.91 4.71
C ASP A 148 4.34 -14.99 4.67
N ASP A 149 4.69 -14.45 3.50
CA ASP A 149 5.88 -13.60 3.30
C ASP A 149 5.75 -12.75 2.01
N MET A 150 6.74 -11.89 1.78
CA MET A 150 6.96 -11.19 0.53
C MET A 150 7.17 -12.19 -0.63
N PRO A 151 6.45 -12.07 -1.76
CA PRO A 151 6.61 -12.99 -2.88
C PRO A 151 8.05 -13.04 -3.44
N GLU A 152 8.52 -14.22 -3.84
CA GLU A 152 9.89 -14.43 -4.36
C GLU A 152 10.26 -13.47 -5.50
N ALA A 153 9.29 -13.19 -6.38
CA ALA A 153 9.49 -12.33 -7.55
C ALA A 153 9.90 -10.90 -7.18
N VAL A 154 9.47 -10.39 -6.02
CA VAL A 154 9.77 -9.04 -5.51
C VAL A 154 10.79 -9.04 -4.37
N SER A 155 11.23 -10.21 -3.89
CA SER A 155 12.28 -10.34 -2.87
C SER A 155 13.68 -10.60 -3.42
N ARG A 156 13.81 -10.86 -4.72
CA ARG A 156 15.10 -11.10 -5.40
C ARG A 156 15.89 -9.82 -5.68
N ALA A 157 17.22 -9.93 -5.68
CA ALA A 157 18.12 -8.82 -6.00
C ALA A 157 17.81 -8.13 -7.34
N ALA A 158 17.51 -8.92 -8.38
CA ALA A 158 17.16 -8.39 -9.70
C ALA A 158 15.92 -7.48 -9.70
N PHE A 159 14.99 -7.70 -8.77
CA PHE A 159 13.84 -6.81 -8.61
C PHE A 159 14.24 -5.50 -7.92
N PHE A 160 15.09 -5.56 -6.89
CA PHE A 160 15.63 -4.36 -6.27
C PHE A 160 16.47 -3.54 -7.25
N ASP A 161 17.29 -4.18 -8.09
CA ASP A 161 18.05 -3.48 -9.14
C ASP A 161 17.09 -2.74 -10.09
N ALA A 162 16.05 -3.42 -10.58
CA ALA A 162 15.04 -2.80 -11.43
C ALA A 162 14.29 -1.66 -10.71
N ALA A 163 13.93 -1.83 -9.43
CA ALA A 163 13.25 -0.79 -8.66
C ALA A 163 14.15 0.43 -8.40
N LEU A 164 15.44 0.22 -8.16
CA LEU A 164 16.42 1.30 -8.00
C LEU A 164 16.65 2.07 -9.30
N ASP A 165 16.62 1.41 -10.46
CA ASP A 165 16.71 2.05 -11.78
C ASP A 165 15.53 3.00 -12.07
N HIS A 166 14.41 2.84 -11.36
CA HIS A 166 13.25 3.73 -11.44
C HIS A 166 13.33 4.93 -10.50
N LEU A 167 14.40 5.08 -9.70
CA LEU A 167 14.54 6.24 -8.84
C LEU A 167 15.11 7.44 -9.61
N THR A 168 14.59 8.62 -9.30
CA THR A 168 15.23 9.87 -9.70
C THR A 168 16.57 10.03 -8.97
N PRO A 169 17.51 10.85 -9.47
CA PRO A 169 18.72 11.17 -8.72
C PRO A 169 18.40 11.74 -7.33
N GLY A 170 18.80 11.03 -6.28
CA GLY A 170 18.48 11.37 -4.89
C GLY A 170 17.15 10.81 -4.38
N GLY A 171 16.42 10.06 -5.20
CA GLY A 171 15.24 9.32 -4.80
C GLY A 171 15.55 8.17 -3.86
N VAL A 172 14.52 7.69 -3.15
CA VAL A 172 14.67 6.67 -2.11
C VAL A 172 13.71 5.50 -2.30
N LEU A 173 14.22 4.29 -2.05
CA LEU A 173 13.40 3.09 -1.92
C LEU A 173 13.15 2.80 -0.42
N VAL A 174 11.90 2.57 -0.08
CA VAL A 174 11.42 2.26 1.27
C VAL A 174 10.76 0.90 1.24
N ALA A 175 11.40 -0.11 1.83
CA ALA A 175 10.85 -1.45 1.90
C ALA A 175 10.27 -1.73 3.28
N ASN A 176 9.02 -2.15 3.34
CA ASN A 176 8.49 -2.85 4.49
C ASN A 176 9.05 -4.27 4.49
N ILE A 177 9.72 -4.67 5.57
CA ILE A 177 10.35 -6.00 5.70
C ILE A 177 9.95 -6.58 7.06
N LEU A 178 9.35 -7.77 7.05
CA LEU A 178 9.09 -8.56 8.25
C LEU A 178 10.38 -9.32 8.58
N ALA A 179 10.86 -9.18 9.81
CA ALA A 179 12.10 -9.78 10.31
C ALA A 179 11.85 -10.54 11.62
#